data_AF-A0A1F8JTI6-F1
#
_entry.id   AF-A0A1F8JTI6-F1
#
_cell.length_a   1.000
_cell.length_b   1.000
_cell.length_c   1.000
_cell.angle_alpha   90.00
_cell.angle_beta   90.00
_cell.angle_gamma   90.00
#
_symmetry.space_group_name_H-M   'P 1'
#
loop_
_entity.id
_entity.type
_entity.pdbx_description
1 polymer ?
#
loop_
_entity_poly.entity_id
_entity_poly.type
_entity_poly.pdbx_seq_one_letter_code
_entity_poly.pdbx_strand_id
1 'polypeptide(L)'
;MEIKISRREVLNNLIRFKDNLLDMREDGALGKGKARSYRVLLNRHTGDMRFEKKITSLEHHLSSKGRSSGSAHDWIEVRLLVEKERAKGVCFELCDAEGESILPQALDPIAWKVASETLHVLNIKGKGVKEKGEMLAEEIVLHDLSSIHISTQSENIEDFPGWAGSIDRLDAERRLFGRPEGTYILRNGDQLTLSMTFHFSEENHITVRPFILTVVEREKKISDILLLETEKGWVLYEDDPDLKDPYYHYHESLRALFKLLCERAKYPL
;
A
#
# COMPACT_ATOMS: atom_id res chain seq x y z
N MET A 1 -10.62 -4.57 -17.34
CA MET A 1 -11.02 -4.11 -16.00
C MET A 1 -9.84 -3.38 -15.41
N GLU A 2 -10.02 -2.11 -15.06
CA GLU A 2 -8.97 -1.30 -14.45
C GLU A 2 -8.88 -1.68 -12.97
N ILE A 3 -7.71 -2.13 -12.51
CA ILE A 3 -7.49 -2.54 -11.13
C ILE A 3 -6.82 -1.36 -10.42
N LYS A 4 -7.57 -0.71 -9.52
CA LYS A 4 -7.02 0.32 -8.65
C LYS A 4 -6.27 -0.35 -7.50
N ILE A 5 -4.97 -0.08 -7.39
CA ILE A 5 -4.14 -0.53 -6.27
C ILE A 5 -4.09 0.62 -5.27
N SER A 6 -4.43 0.37 -4.01
CA SER A 6 -4.49 1.41 -2.99
C SER A 6 -3.15 1.71 -2.33
N ARG A 7 -2.13 0.86 -2.57
CA ARG A 7 -0.85 0.85 -1.84
C ARG A 7 0.37 0.53 -2.71
N ARG A 8 1.46 1.25 -2.49
CA ARG A 8 2.73 1.04 -3.20
C ARG A 8 3.35 -0.32 -2.90
N GLU A 9 3.16 -0.82 -1.68
CA GLU A 9 3.67 -2.13 -1.24
C GLU A 9 3.05 -3.28 -2.03
N VAL A 10 1.76 -3.17 -2.36
CA VAL A 10 1.04 -4.13 -3.20
C VAL A 10 1.63 -4.15 -4.61
N LEU A 11 1.85 -2.97 -5.19
CA LEU A 11 2.51 -2.84 -6.49
C LEU A 11 3.94 -3.41 -6.46
N ASN A 12 4.72 -3.09 -5.42
CA ASN A 12 6.07 -3.60 -5.27
C ASN A 12 6.09 -5.13 -5.19
N ASN A 13 5.12 -5.74 -4.50
CA ASN A 13 4.97 -7.20 -4.48
C ASN A 13 4.65 -7.75 -5.88
N LEU A 14 3.72 -7.14 -6.61
CA LEU A 14 3.35 -7.55 -7.97
C LEU A 14 4.52 -7.43 -8.96
N ILE A 15 5.28 -6.32 -8.92
CA ILE A 15 6.48 -6.13 -9.74
C ILE A 15 7.52 -7.19 -9.40
N ARG A 16 7.78 -7.45 -8.12
CA ARG A 16 8.72 -8.50 -7.71
C ARG A 16 8.24 -9.88 -8.16
N PHE A 17 6.96 -10.17 -8.11
CA PHE A 17 6.45 -11.46 -8.57
C PHE A 17 6.67 -11.63 -10.07
N LYS A 18 6.46 -10.57 -10.85
CA LYS A 18 6.80 -10.55 -12.28
C LYS A 18 8.30 -10.73 -12.53
N ASP A 19 9.15 -10.01 -11.81
CA ASP A 19 10.60 -10.02 -12.04
C ASP A 19 11.27 -11.34 -11.61
N ASN A 20 10.63 -12.11 -10.73
CA ASN A 20 11.13 -13.40 -10.24
C ASN A 20 10.34 -14.59 -10.81
N LEU A 21 9.70 -14.43 -11.98
CA LEU A 21 8.99 -15.50 -12.68
C LEU A 21 9.84 -16.75 -12.95
N LEU A 22 11.14 -16.56 -13.22
CA LEU A 22 12.08 -17.66 -13.43
C LEU A 22 12.33 -18.44 -12.13
N ASP A 23 12.41 -17.75 -11.00
CA ASP A 23 12.58 -18.39 -9.69
C ASP A 23 11.35 -19.26 -9.35
N MET A 24 10.14 -18.80 -9.72
CA MET A 24 8.91 -19.59 -9.59
C MET A 24 8.99 -20.91 -10.37
N ARG A 25 9.54 -20.91 -11.60
CA ARG A 25 9.70 -22.15 -12.39
C ARG A 25 10.64 -23.15 -11.73
N GLU A 26 11.74 -22.67 -11.16
CA GLU A 26 12.80 -23.53 -10.62
C GLU A 26 12.42 -24.16 -9.27
N ASP A 27 11.60 -23.48 -8.46
CA ASP A 27 11.08 -24.01 -7.19
C ASP A 27 9.80 -24.87 -7.37
N GLY A 28 9.21 -24.85 -8.57
CA GLY A 28 7.94 -25.47 -8.94
C GLY A 28 7.92 -27.00 -9.08
N ALA A 29 8.61 -27.75 -8.21
CA ALA A 29 8.61 -29.23 -8.22
C ALA A 29 8.19 -29.89 -6.90
N LEU A 30 7.40 -29.21 -6.06
CA LEU A 30 6.66 -29.84 -4.95
C LEU A 30 5.16 -29.85 -5.25
N GLY A 31 4.76 -30.54 -6.32
CA GLY A 31 3.33 -30.72 -6.64
C GLY A 31 3.08 -31.63 -7.84
N LYS A 32 2.46 -32.80 -7.60
CA LYS A 32 1.87 -33.63 -8.66
C LYS A 32 0.44 -33.14 -8.94
N GLY A 33 0.28 -32.32 -9.98
CA GLY A 33 -1.02 -32.01 -10.57
C GLY A 33 -1.85 -30.95 -9.84
N LYS A 34 -2.59 -30.16 -10.63
CA LYS A 34 -3.60 -29.13 -10.28
C LYS A 34 -3.20 -27.97 -9.36
N ALA A 35 -2.29 -28.15 -8.41
CA ALA A 35 -1.81 -27.12 -7.50
C ALA A 35 -0.28 -27.03 -7.53
N ARG A 36 0.26 -25.81 -7.47
CA ARG A 36 1.69 -25.51 -7.35
C ARG A 36 1.92 -24.68 -6.10
N SER A 37 3.06 -24.86 -5.45
CA SER A 37 3.41 -24.15 -4.22
C SER A 37 4.78 -23.50 -4.39
N TYR A 38 4.87 -22.21 -4.09
CA TYR A 38 6.10 -21.44 -4.19
C TYR A 38 6.48 -20.90 -2.80
N ARG A 39 7.75 -21.01 -2.43
CA ARG A 39 8.25 -20.50 -1.14
C ARG A 39 8.45 -18.99 -1.22
N VAL A 40 7.87 -18.27 -0.27
CA VAL A 40 7.86 -16.81 -0.20
C VAL A 40 8.20 -16.40 1.23
N LEU A 41 9.03 -15.39 1.39
CA LEU A 41 9.20 -14.68 2.65
C LEU A 41 8.22 -13.52 2.73
N LEU A 42 7.52 -13.41 3.85
CA LEU A 42 6.59 -12.35 4.15
C LEU A 42 7.05 -11.56 5.38
N ASN A 43 7.16 -10.24 5.26
CA ASN A 43 7.46 -9.39 6.40
C ASN A 43 6.20 -9.16 7.24
N ARG A 44 6.26 -9.50 8.54
CA ARG A 44 5.15 -9.43 9.49
C ARG A 44 4.61 -8.03 9.72
N HIS A 45 5.44 -7.00 9.52
CA HIS A 45 5.11 -5.61 9.80
C HIS A 45 4.71 -4.82 8.55
N THR A 46 5.23 -5.18 7.37
CA THR A 46 5.01 -4.39 6.14
C THR A 46 4.17 -5.11 5.08
N GLY A 47 4.08 -6.44 5.14
CA GLY A 47 3.45 -7.23 4.09
C GLY A 47 4.28 -7.36 2.81
N ASP A 48 5.56 -6.97 2.86
CA ASP A 48 6.53 -7.16 1.78
C ASP A 48 6.75 -8.67 1.53
N MET A 49 6.64 -9.10 0.27
CA MET A 49 6.77 -10.50 -0.15
C MET A 49 7.95 -10.71 -1.11
N ARG A 50 8.79 -11.73 -0.84
CA ARG A 50 10.02 -12.01 -1.61
C ARG A 50 10.24 -13.51 -1.82
N PHE A 51 10.76 -13.93 -2.97
CA PHE A 51 11.11 -15.34 -3.22
C PHE A 51 12.46 -15.75 -2.61
N GLU A 52 12.58 -17.04 -2.29
CA GLU A 52 13.63 -17.62 -1.46
C GLU A 52 15.06 -17.52 -2.03
N LYS A 53 15.25 -17.52 -3.35
CA LYS A 53 16.61 -17.48 -3.94
C LYS A 53 17.42 -16.23 -3.60
N LYS A 54 16.75 -15.21 -3.05
CA LYS A 54 17.38 -13.99 -2.54
C LYS A 54 17.62 -14.00 -1.03
N ILE A 55 17.35 -15.09 -0.28
CA ILE A 55 17.55 -15.13 1.18
C ILE A 55 19.02 -14.95 1.56
N THR A 56 19.94 -15.68 0.93
CA THR A 56 21.38 -15.55 1.24
C THR A 56 21.90 -14.16 0.87
N SER A 57 21.34 -13.52 -0.16
CA SER A 57 21.70 -12.13 -0.51
C SER A 57 20.97 -11.10 0.37
N LEU A 58 19.75 -11.37 0.85
CA LEU A 58 19.02 -10.55 1.81
C LEU A 58 19.70 -10.55 3.17
N GLU A 59 20.08 -11.71 3.70
CA GLU A 59 20.83 -11.82 4.95
C GLU A 59 22.15 -11.06 4.87
N HIS A 60 22.84 -11.13 3.73
CA HIS A 60 24.08 -10.39 3.47
C HIS A 60 23.82 -8.88 3.22
N HIS A 61 22.68 -8.49 2.67
CA HIS A 61 22.34 -7.08 2.41
C HIS A 61 21.81 -6.38 3.68
N LEU A 62 21.01 -7.08 4.49
CA LEU A 62 20.48 -6.65 5.78
C LEU A 62 21.60 -6.49 6.82
N SER A 63 22.60 -7.38 6.82
CA SER A 63 23.79 -7.24 7.66
C SER A 63 24.73 -6.11 7.20
N SER A 64 24.78 -5.80 5.90
CA SER A 64 25.65 -4.74 5.34
C SER A 64 25.07 -3.32 5.44
N LYS A 65 23.75 -3.15 5.46
CA LYS A 65 23.07 -1.84 5.57
C LYS A 65 22.53 -1.65 6.98
N GLY A 66 23.41 -1.22 7.89
CA GLY A 66 23.11 -0.99 9.31
C GLY A 66 22.08 0.11 9.64
N ARG A 67 21.20 0.53 8.72
CA ARG A 67 20.08 1.43 8.99
C ARG A 67 18.91 1.12 8.03
N SER A 68 17.75 0.83 8.63
CA SER A 68 16.37 0.99 8.10
C SER A 68 15.69 -0.09 7.24
N SER A 69 16.04 -1.37 7.31
CA SER A 69 15.15 -2.43 6.81
C SER A 69 15.14 -3.59 7.80
N GLY A 70 13.94 -4.08 8.16
CA GLY A 70 13.64 -4.93 9.31
C GLY A 70 14.63 -6.05 9.65
N SER A 71 14.65 -6.39 10.94
CA SER A 71 15.39 -7.51 11.50
C SER A 71 15.03 -8.81 10.75
N ALA A 72 15.95 -9.75 10.63
CA ALA A 72 15.66 -11.07 10.07
C ALA A 72 14.48 -11.77 10.79
N HIS A 73 14.24 -11.41 12.06
CA HIS A 73 13.10 -11.88 12.86
C HIS A 73 11.73 -11.36 12.39
N ASP A 74 11.71 -10.30 11.57
CA ASP A 74 10.49 -9.67 11.06
C ASP A 74 9.93 -10.44 9.85
N TRP A 75 10.66 -11.44 9.34
CA TRP A 75 10.29 -12.22 8.18
C TRP A 75 9.82 -13.62 8.58
N ILE A 76 8.78 -14.10 7.93
CA ILE A 76 8.31 -15.49 8.02
C ILE A 76 8.32 -16.15 6.67
N GLU A 77 8.60 -17.45 6.69
CA GLU A 77 8.38 -18.30 5.54
C GLU A 77 6.88 -18.62 5.39
N VAL A 78 6.37 -18.36 4.20
CA VAL A 78 5.01 -18.64 3.76
C VAL A 78 5.06 -19.31 2.40
N ARG A 79 3.95 -19.93 2.00
CA ARG A 79 3.79 -20.59 0.71
C ARG A 79 2.72 -19.86 -0.09
N LEU A 80 3.08 -19.45 -1.31
CA LEU A 80 2.11 -19.02 -2.31
C LEU A 80 1.60 -20.26 -3.06
N LEU A 81 0.38 -20.67 -2.74
CA LEU A 81 -0.32 -21.74 -3.44
C LEU A 81 -1.01 -21.19 -4.68
N VAL A 82 -0.86 -21.91 -5.79
CA VAL A 82 -1.52 -21.62 -7.06
C VAL A 82 -2.34 -22.82 -7.47
N GLU A 83 -3.66 -22.68 -7.38
CA GLU A 83 -4.60 -23.74 -7.74
C GLU A 83 -5.27 -23.47 -9.09
N LYS A 84 -5.33 -24.50 -9.94
CA LYS A 84 -6.05 -24.44 -11.21
C LYS A 84 -7.50 -24.85 -11.03
N GLU A 85 -8.40 -23.88 -11.15
CA GLU A 85 -9.83 -24.12 -11.23
C GLU A 85 -10.25 -24.26 -12.70
N ARG A 86 -10.60 -25.49 -13.14
CA ARG A 86 -10.89 -25.86 -14.54
C ARG A 86 -11.78 -24.86 -15.33
N ALA A 87 -12.71 -24.18 -14.66
CA ALA A 87 -13.64 -23.23 -15.28
C ALA A 87 -13.43 -21.76 -14.86
N LYS A 88 -12.63 -21.50 -13.83
CA LYS A 88 -12.47 -20.16 -13.23
C LYS A 88 -11.08 -19.56 -13.43
N GLY A 89 -10.10 -20.35 -13.87
CA GLY A 89 -8.74 -19.89 -14.16
C GLY A 89 -7.75 -20.35 -13.10
N VAL A 90 -6.97 -19.42 -12.54
CA VAL A 90 -6.05 -19.67 -11.43
C VAL A 90 -6.40 -18.88 -10.19
N CYS A 91 -6.25 -19.52 -9.03
CA CYS A 91 -6.38 -18.92 -7.71
C CYS A 91 -5.02 -18.93 -7.00
N PHE A 92 -4.70 -17.84 -6.31
CA PHE A 92 -3.52 -17.60 -5.51
C PHE A 92 -3.94 -17.49 -4.05
N GLU A 93 -3.31 -18.27 -3.19
CA GLU A 93 -3.54 -18.29 -1.75
C GLU A 93 -2.21 -18.27 -1.00
N LEU A 94 -2.20 -17.67 0.19
CA LEU A 94 -1.05 -17.69 1.09
C LEU A 94 -1.32 -18.64 2.24
N CYS A 95 -0.42 -19.60 2.38
CA CYS A 95 -0.38 -20.55 3.47
C CYS A 95 0.92 -20.38 4.26
N ASP A 96 0.95 -20.91 5.48
CA ASP A 96 2.20 -21.02 6.22
C ASP A 96 3.12 -22.10 5.62
N ALA A 97 4.26 -22.33 6.28
CA ALA A 97 5.24 -23.33 5.85
C ALA A 97 4.69 -24.77 5.90
N GLU A 98 3.65 -25.04 6.69
CA GLU A 98 2.99 -26.35 6.85
C GLU A 98 1.86 -26.56 5.83
N GLY A 99 1.41 -25.49 5.17
CA GLY A 99 0.36 -25.51 4.16
C GLY A 99 -1.02 -25.12 4.69
N GLU A 100 -1.09 -24.63 5.92
CA GLU A 100 -2.33 -24.13 6.52
C GLU A 100 -2.54 -22.65 6.18
N SER A 101 -3.80 -22.21 6.10
CA SER A 101 -4.10 -20.82 5.79
C SER A 101 -3.55 -19.87 6.84
N ILE A 102 -2.88 -18.80 6.41
CA ILE A 102 -2.34 -17.79 7.34
C ILE A 102 -3.50 -17.09 8.04
N LEU A 103 -3.49 -17.14 9.37
CA LEU A 103 -4.44 -16.42 10.20
C LEU A 103 -4.08 -14.93 10.26
N PRO A 104 -5.05 -13.99 10.19
CA PRO A 104 -4.80 -12.56 10.25
C PRO A 104 -3.99 -12.12 11.49
N GLN A 105 -4.10 -12.85 12.60
CA GLN A 105 -3.42 -12.54 13.86
C GLN A 105 -1.92 -12.83 13.84
N ALA A 106 -1.42 -13.55 12.82
CA ALA A 106 0.01 -13.85 12.67
C ALA A 106 0.82 -12.68 12.08
N LEU A 107 0.14 -11.63 11.60
CA LEU A 107 0.72 -10.45 10.96
C LEU A 107 0.18 -9.17 11.59
N ASP A 108 0.93 -8.08 11.44
CA ASP A 108 0.38 -6.77 11.72
C ASP A 108 -0.79 -6.46 10.76
N PRO A 109 -1.80 -5.68 11.19
CA PRO A 109 -2.96 -5.38 10.36
C PRO A 109 -2.61 -4.79 8.99
N ILE A 110 -1.56 -3.97 8.92
CA ILE A 110 -1.06 -3.37 7.69
C ILE A 110 -0.46 -4.42 6.74
N ALA A 111 0.29 -5.38 7.29
CA ALA A 111 0.94 -6.44 6.53
C ALA A 111 -0.08 -7.43 5.97
N TRP A 112 -1.08 -7.81 6.78
CA TRP A 112 -2.21 -8.61 6.33
C TRP A 112 -2.97 -7.91 5.20
N LYS A 113 -3.23 -6.60 5.32
CA LYS A 113 -3.91 -5.82 4.29
C LYS A 113 -3.12 -5.79 2.97
N VAL A 114 -1.81 -5.59 3.03
CA VAL A 114 -0.94 -5.61 1.83
C VAL A 114 -0.91 -7.00 1.19
N ALA A 115 -0.75 -8.06 1.98
CA ALA A 115 -0.70 -9.44 1.48
C ALA A 115 -2.04 -9.85 0.84
N SER A 116 -3.16 -9.61 1.53
CA SER A 116 -4.51 -9.92 1.04
C SER A 116 -4.89 -9.10 -0.20
N GLU A 117 -4.55 -7.82 -0.27
CA GLU A 117 -4.77 -6.99 -1.45
C GLU A 117 -3.92 -7.46 -2.64
N THR A 118 -2.68 -7.88 -2.40
CA THR A 118 -1.82 -8.46 -3.44
C THR A 118 -2.45 -9.73 -4.02
N LEU A 119 -2.89 -10.65 -3.17
CA LEU A 119 -3.58 -11.87 -3.60
C LEU A 119 -4.89 -11.56 -4.33
N HIS A 120 -5.65 -10.59 -3.85
CA HIS A 120 -6.89 -10.17 -4.47
C HIS A 120 -6.67 -9.69 -5.92
N VAL A 121 -5.64 -8.87 -6.16
CA VAL A 121 -5.27 -8.41 -7.50
C VAL A 121 -4.88 -9.59 -8.41
N LEU A 122 -4.04 -10.49 -7.91
CA LEU A 122 -3.63 -11.69 -8.64
C LEU A 122 -4.84 -12.58 -8.98
N ASN A 123 -5.76 -12.77 -8.05
CA ASN A 123 -6.98 -13.57 -8.23
C ASN A 123 -7.97 -12.95 -9.20
N ILE A 124 -8.12 -11.63 -9.18
CA ILE A 124 -8.89 -10.91 -10.18
C ILE A 124 -8.31 -11.17 -11.57
N LYS A 125 -6.99 -11.02 -11.73
CA LYS A 125 -6.30 -11.23 -13.00
C LYS A 125 -6.30 -12.70 -13.42
N GLY A 126 -6.29 -13.62 -12.46
CA GLY A 126 -6.35 -15.06 -12.67
C GLY A 126 -7.69 -15.56 -13.22
N LYS A 127 -8.77 -14.77 -13.09
CA LYS A 127 -10.10 -15.14 -13.58
C LYS A 127 -10.10 -15.35 -15.09
N GLY A 128 -10.44 -16.56 -15.51
CA GLY A 128 -10.55 -16.94 -16.92
C GLY A 128 -9.21 -17.07 -17.66
N VAL A 129 -8.08 -16.90 -16.98
CA VAL A 129 -6.76 -17.14 -17.56
C VAL A 129 -6.54 -18.64 -17.73
N LYS A 130 -6.12 -19.03 -18.93
CA LYS A 130 -5.77 -20.41 -19.29
C LYS A 130 -4.33 -20.43 -19.79
N GLU A 131 -3.66 -21.55 -19.54
CA GLU A 131 -2.30 -21.78 -20.06
C GLU A 131 -2.29 -21.61 -21.58
N LYS A 132 -1.26 -20.93 -22.09
CA LYS A 132 -1.10 -20.60 -23.50
C LYS A 132 0.31 -20.94 -23.94
N GLY A 133 0.45 -21.99 -24.74
CA GLY A 133 1.75 -22.49 -25.17
C GLY A 133 2.56 -23.03 -23.99
N GLU A 134 3.81 -22.58 -23.87
CA GLU A 134 4.74 -22.97 -22.80
C GLU A 134 4.64 -22.12 -21.53
N MET A 135 3.75 -21.12 -21.50
CA MET A 135 3.53 -20.27 -20.34
C MET A 135 2.45 -20.83 -19.42
N LEU A 136 2.78 -20.93 -18.13
CA LEU A 136 1.84 -21.31 -17.09
C LEU A 136 0.80 -20.20 -16.87
N ALA A 137 -0.37 -20.54 -16.35
CA ALA A 137 -1.46 -19.58 -16.22
C ALA A 137 -1.13 -18.45 -15.22
N GLU A 138 -0.42 -18.77 -14.14
CA GLU A 138 0.13 -17.78 -13.20
C GLU A 138 1.18 -16.87 -13.84
N GLU A 139 1.97 -17.38 -14.79
CA GLU A 139 2.95 -16.57 -15.51
C GLU A 139 2.25 -15.61 -16.47
N ILE A 140 1.14 -16.05 -17.07
CA ILE A 140 0.31 -15.18 -17.91
C ILE A 140 -0.33 -14.07 -17.08
N VAL A 141 -0.81 -14.38 -15.86
CA VAL A 141 -1.31 -13.38 -14.90
C VAL A 141 -0.24 -12.33 -14.59
N LEU A 142 0.98 -12.78 -14.29
CA LEU A 142 2.10 -11.92 -13.92
C LEU A 142 2.69 -11.15 -15.11
N HIS A 143 2.65 -11.72 -16.32
CA HIS A 143 3.08 -11.07 -17.55
C HIS A 143 2.07 -10.00 -18.00
N ASP A 144 0.76 -10.21 -17.79
CA ASP A 144 -0.28 -9.21 -18.04
C ASP A 144 -0.32 -8.08 -16.99
N LEU A 145 0.58 -8.08 -15.99
CA LEU A 145 0.72 -6.93 -15.09
C LEU A 145 1.17 -5.64 -15.83
N SER A 146 1.61 -5.73 -17.10
CA SER A 146 1.83 -4.56 -17.96
C SER A 146 0.57 -3.73 -18.25
N SER A 147 -0.62 -4.28 -18.02
CA SER A 147 -1.90 -3.54 -18.13
C SER A 147 -2.34 -2.91 -16.80
N ILE A 148 -1.62 -3.13 -15.70
CA ILE A 148 -1.78 -2.35 -14.47
C ILE A 148 -1.16 -0.99 -14.75
N HIS A 149 -2.01 -0.08 -15.20
CA HIS A 149 -1.72 1.33 -15.16
C HIS A 149 -1.69 1.68 -13.68
N ILE A 150 -0.49 1.89 -13.14
CA ILE A 150 -0.36 2.74 -11.98
C ILE A 150 -1.04 4.04 -12.42
N SER A 151 -2.00 4.54 -11.66
CA SER A 151 -2.31 5.96 -11.73
C SER A 151 -1.03 6.68 -11.31
N THR A 152 -0.09 6.86 -12.25
CA THR A 152 1.21 7.54 -12.09
C THR A 152 1.02 9.04 -11.80
N GLN A 153 -0.20 9.46 -11.51
CA GLN A 153 -0.59 10.79 -11.07
C GLN A 153 -0.96 10.86 -9.57
N SER A 154 -0.85 9.77 -8.80
CA SER A 154 -0.81 9.93 -7.34
C SER A 154 0.59 10.40 -6.97
N GLU A 155 0.75 11.72 -6.83
CA GLU A 155 1.91 12.28 -6.14
C GLU A 155 1.98 11.64 -4.76
N ASN A 156 3.07 10.93 -4.47
CA ASN A 156 3.25 10.36 -3.15
C ASN A 156 3.42 11.51 -2.16
N ILE A 157 2.54 11.59 -1.16
CA ILE A 157 2.60 12.65 -0.16
C ILE A 157 3.92 12.65 0.61
N GLU A 158 4.59 11.51 0.69
CA GLU A 158 5.91 11.36 1.30
C GLU A 158 7.01 12.14 0.56
N ASP A 159 6.83 12.35 -0.74
CA ASP A 159 7.74 13.14 -1.58
C ASP A 159 7.38 14.63 -1.56
N PHE A 160 6.28 15.01 -0.89
CA PHE A 160 5.82 16.39 -0.82
C PHE A 160 6.61 17.19 0.22
N PRO A 161 6.96 18.47 -0.07
CA PRO A 161 7.64 19.31 0.90
C PRO A 161 6.87 19.42 2.23
N GLY A 162 7.59 19.39 3.34
CA GLY A 162 7.02 19.44 4.68
C GLY A 162 6.51 18.09 5.22
N TRP A 163 6.69 16.99 4.47
CA TRP A 163 6.39 15.65 4.98
C TRP A 163 7.26 15.27 6.19
N ALA A 164 6.61 14.97 7.31
CA ALA A 164 7.26 14.55 8.56
C ALA A 164 6.92 13.11 8.98
N GLY A 165 6.09 12.40 8.21
CA GLY A 165 5.71 11.02 8.50
C GLY A 165 4.73 10.87 9.67
N SER A 166 4.91 9.81 10.46
CA SER A 166 4.09 9.52 11.63
C SER A 166 4.56 10.32 12.86
N ILE A 167 4.10 11.56 12.97
CA ILE A 167 4.23 12.37 14.19
C ILE A 167 2.85 12.67 14.76
N ASP A 168 2.76 12.79 16.08
CA ASP A 168 1.50 13.18 16.73
C ASP A 168 1.29 14.70 16.67
N ARG A 169 0.09 15.12 17.11
CA ARG A 169 -0.29 16.54 17.12
C ARG A 169 0.60 17.37 18.03
N LEU A 170 0.97 16.86 19.21
CA LEU A 170 1.74 17.61 20.20
C LEU A 170 3.16 17.89 19.69
N ASP A 171 3.77 16.91 19.02
CA ASP A 171 5.08 17.05 18.41
C ASP A 171 5.04 17.97 17.19
N ALA A 172 3.97 17.91 16.38
CA ALA A 172 3.78 18.86 15.28
C ALA A 172 3.64 20.31 15.80
N GLU A 173 2.81 20.53 16.81
CA GLU A 173 2.62 21.85 17.44
C GLU A 173 3.92 22.38 18.04
N ARG A 174 4.69 21.53 18.74
CA ARG A 174 6.01 21.92 19.28
C ARG A 174 6.99 22.34 18.20
N ARG A 175 7.03 21.65 17.06
CA ARG A 175 7.94 21.96 15.94
C ARG A 175 7.57 23.27 15.24
N LEU A 176 6.28 23.56 15.18
CA LEU A 176 5.73 24.78 14.58
C LEU A 176 5.69 25.97 15.54
N PHE A 177 5.86 25.74 16.84
CA PHE A 177 5.86 26.81 17.84
C PHE A 177 6.93 27.87 17.53
N GLY A 178 6.49 29.14 17.47
CA GLY A 178 7.37 30.28 17.18
C GLY A 178 7.79 30.41 15.71
N ARG A 179 7.31 29.56 14.80
CA ARG A 179 7.54 29.68 13.36
C ARG A 179 6.66 30.78 12.73
N PRO A 180 7.06 31.34 11.59
CA PRO A 180 6.25 32.36 10.92
C PRO A 180 4.92 31.80 10.41
N GLU A 181 3.92 32.68 10.28
CA GLU A 181 2.65 32.37 9.62
C GLU A 181 2.90 31.76 8.24
N GLY A 182 2.13 30.72 7.90
CA GLY A 182 2.31 29.96 6.68
C GLY A 182 3.25 28.77 6.79
N THR A 183 3.96 28.60 7.91
CA THR A 183 4.82 27.41 8.10
C THR A 183 3.96 26.18 8.34
N TYR A 184 4.26 25.07 7.65
CA TYR A 184 3.44 23.87 7.74
C TYR A 184 4.24 22.57 7.80
N ILE A 185 3.57 21.54 8.31
CA ILE A 185 4.01 20.13 8.31
C ILE A 185 2.88 19.27 7.75
N LEU A 186 3.23 18.31 6.91
CA LEU A 186 2.38 17.20 6.51
C LEU A 186 2.71 15.96 7.34
N ARG A 187 1.70 15.27 7.85
CA ARG A 187 1.85 14.09 8.68
C ARG A 187 0.75 13.07 8.44
N ASN A 188 0.99 11.84 8.87
CA ASN A 188 -0.06 10.82 8.89
C ASN A 188 -1.21 11.23 9.82
N GLY A 189 -2.42 10.77 9.47
CA GLY A 189 -3.56 10.83 10.39
C GLY A 189 -3.23 10.17 11.73
N ASP A 190 -3.63 10.81 12.82
CA ASP A 190 -3.53 10.20 14.15
C ASP A 190 -4.57 9.08 14.32
N GLN A 191 -4.53 8.40 15.47
CA GLN A 191 -5.41 7.26 15.74
C GLN A 191 -6.90 7.63 15.65
N LEU A 192 -7.27 8.85 16.05
CA LEU A 192 -8.63 9.36 15.94
C LEU A 192 -9.02 9.55 14.46
N THR A 193 -8.14 10.18 13.69
CA THR A 193 -8.34 10.44 12.26
C THR A 193 -8.46 9.14 11.46
N LEU A 194 -7.64 8.14 11.80
CA LEU A 194 -7.71 6.79 11.22
C LEU A 194 -9.03 6.09 11.56
N SER A 195 -9.54 6.27 12.78
CA SER A 195 -10.86 5.76 13.17
C SER A 195 -11.99 6.43 12.40
N MET A 196 -11.91 7.75 12.18
CA MET A 196 -12.90 8.49 11.39
C MET A 196 -12.90 8.03 9.93
N THR A 197 -11.73 7.78 9.35
CA THR A 197 -11.64 7.34 7.95
C THR A 197 -12.17 5.94 7.71
N PHE A 198 -12.17 5.08 8.72
CA PHE A 198 -12.85 3.80 8.64
C PHE A 198 -14.36 4.01 8.39
N HIS A 199 -15.01 4.86 9.18
CA HIS A 199 -16.42 5.19 9.00
C HIS A 199 -16.70 5.89 7.66
N PHE A 200 -15.86 6.84 7.24
CA PHE A 200 -16.00 7.47 5.92
C PHE A 200 -15.92 6.45 4.79
N SER A 201 -15.01 5.48 4.90
CA SER A 201 -14.85 4.44 3.88
C SER A 201 -16.07 3.52 3.81
N GLU A 202 -16.66 3.17 4.95
CA GLU A 202 -17.88 2.34 5.01
C GLU A 202 -19.10 3.05 4.44
N GLU A 203 -19.39 4.28 4.86
CA GLU A 203 -20.58 5.04 4.46
C GLU A 203 -20.54 5.47 2.99
N ASN A 204 -19.35 5.80 2.50
CA ASN A 204 -19.17 6.27 1.14
C ASN A 204 -18.88 5.14 0.14
N HIS A 205 -18.61 3.92 0.62
CA HIS A 205 -18.16 2.77 -0.17
C HIS A 205 -16.94 3.07 -1.05
N ILE A 206 -16.02 3.87 -0.52
CA ILE A 206 -14.76 4.26 -1.18
C ILE A 206 -13.57 4.00 -0.27
N THR A 207 -12.38 3.82 -0.85
CA THR A 207 -11.15 3.80 -0.05
C THR A 207 -10.73 5.22 0.26
N VAL A 208 -10.58 5.54 1.54
CA VAL A 208 -10.10 6.85 2.01
C VAL A 208 -8.79 6.68 2.79
N ARG A 209 -7.78 7.49 2.46
CA ARG A 209 -6.53 7.59 3.23
C ARG A 209 -6.41 8.99 3.83
N PRO A 210 -6.33 9.12 5.16
CA PRO A 210 -6.27 10.42 5.80
C PRO A 210 -4.82 10.92 5.96
N PHE A 211 -4.64 12.22 5.80
CA PHE A 211 -3.42 12.94 6.11
C PHE A 211 -3.75 14.24 6.81
N ILE A 212 -2.82 14.76 7.61
CA ILE A 212 -3.03 16.02 8.32
C ILE A 212 -1.99 17.03 7.87
N LEU A 213 -2.47 18.21 7.52
CA LEU A 213 -1.67 19.41 7.34
C LEU A 213 -1.78 20.24 8.63
N THR A 214 -0.71 20.27 9.41
CA THR A 214 -0.61 21.17 10.57
C THR A 214 0.08 22.45 10.13
N VAL A 215 -0.56 23.60 10.35
CA VAL A 215 -0.10 24.89 9.82
C VAL A 215 -0.18 26.01 10.85
N VAL A 216 0.79 26.93 10.83
CA VAL A 216 0.74 28.18 11.60
C VAL A 216 -0.11 29.19 10.85
N GLU A 217 -1.29 29.47 11.38
CA GLU A 217 -2.22 30.48 10.88
C GLU A 217 -1.95 31.86 11.50
N ARG A 218 -2.82 32.81 11.14
CA ARG A 218 -2.84 34.16 11.71
C ARG A 218 -2.86 34.10 13.23
N GLU A 219 -2.29 35.14 13.84
CA GLU A 219 -2.19 35.27 15.30
C GLU A 219 -1.38 34.15 15.97
N LYS A 220 -0.53 33.44 15.20
CA LYS A 220 0.29 32.31 15.65
C LYS A 220 -0.52 31.11 16.14
N LYS A 221 -1.79 31.01 15.74
CA LYS A 221 -2.61 29.83 15.99
C LYS A 221 -2.07 28.66 15.18
N ILE A 222 -1.95 27.48 15.78
CA ILE A 222 -1.62 26.25 15.06
C ILE A 222 -2.93 25.49 14.82
N SER A 223 -3.20 25.17 13.57
CA SER A 223 -4.43 24.48 13.15
C SER A 223 -4.09 23.20 12.39
N ASP A 224 -4.90 22.17 12.60
CA ASP A 224 -4.87 20.94 11.82
C ASP A 224 -5.94 21.02 10.72
N ILE A 225 -5.57 20.62 9.51
CA ILE A 225 -6.46 20.51 8.36
C ILE A 225 -6.41 19.07 7.87
N LEU A 226 -7.56 18.42 7.78
CA LEU A 226 -7.67 17.04 7.33
C LEU A 226 -7.72 16.98 5.79
N LEU A 227 -6.74 16.29 5.22
CA LEU A 227 -6.66 15.98 3.80
C LEU A 227 -7.03 14.52 3.59
N LEU A 228 -7.87 14.24 2.60
CA LEU A 228 -8.27 12.87 2.26
C LEU A 228 -7.80 12.55 0.84
N GLU A 229 -7.06 11.45 0.70
CA GLU A 229 -6.81 10.82 -0.60
C GLU A 229 -7.88 9.76 -0.83
N THR A 230 -8.60 9.87 -1.95
CA THR A 230 -9.64 8.95 -2.37
C THR A 230 -9.38 8.45 -3.78
N GLU A 231 -10.17 7.48 -4.22
CA GLU A 231 -10.12 7.01 -5.61
C GLU A 231 -10.57 8.05 -6.66
N LYS A 232 -11.19 9.17 -6.24
CA LYS A 232 -11.56 10.31 -7.09
C LYS A 232 -10.49 11.40 -7.10
N GLY A 233 -9.47 11.30 -6.25
CA GLY A 233 -8.43 12.30 -6.05
C GLY A 233 -8.37 12.81 -4.61
N TRP A 234 -7.74 13.97 -4.45
CA TRP A 234 -7.46 14.64 -3.19
C TRP A 234 -8.57 15.63 -2.83
N VAL A 235 -8.95 15.69 -1.56
CA VAL A 235 -9.99 16.61 -1.08
C VAL A 235 -9.67 17.13 0.33
N LEU A 236 -10.12 18.35 0.62
CA LEU A 236 -10.13 18.93 1.96
C LEU A 236 -11.41 18.47 2.67
N TYR A 237 -11.26 17.90 3.86
CA TYR A 237 -12.42 17.54 4.67
C TYR A 237 -12.98 18.78 5.37
N GLU A 238 -14.30 19.00 5.28
CA GLU A 238 -15.00 20.19 5.81
C GLU A 238 -16.12 19.81 6.79
N ASP A 239 -15.86 18.83 7.68
CA ASP A 239 -16.76 18.40 8.77
C ASP A 239 -18.11 17.78 8.33
N ASP A 240 -18.26 17.42 7.05
CA ASP A 240 -19.39 16.62 6.55
C ASP A 240 -18.97 15.17 6.25
N PRO A 241 -19.56 14.15 6.90
CA PRO A 241 -19.22 12.75 6.65
C PRO A 241 -19.60 12.22 5.25
N ASP A 242 -20.53 12.87 4.53
CA ASP A 242 -20.94 12.45 3.18
C ASP A 242 -20.00 13.02 2.11
N LEU A 243 -18.98 12.22 1.75
CA LEU A 243 -18.02 12.56 0.71
C LEU A 243 -18.65 12.53 -0.71
N LYS A 244 -19.92 12.14 -0.86
CA LYS A 244 -20.65 12.24 -2.13
C LYS A 244 -21.32 13.61 -2.30
N ASP A 245 -21.34 14.44 -1.26
CA ASP A 245 -21.92 15.77 -1.33
C ASP A 245 -21.24 16.61 -2.43
N PRO A 246 -22.00 17.32 -3.31
CA PRO A 246 -21.45 18.22 -4.33
C PRO A 246 -20.51 19.33 -3.82
N TYR A 247 -20.57 19.67 -2.53
CA TYR A 247 -19.67 20.63 -1.89
C TYR A 247 -18.21 20.13 -1.84
N TYR A 248 -17.99 18.81 -1.87
CA TYR A 248 -16.64 18.26 -1.92
C TYR A 248 -16.02 18.37 -3.31
N HIS A 249 -15.02 19.26 -3.41
CA HIS A 249 -14.25 19.46 -4.62
C HIS A 249 -13.01 18.56 -4.65
N TYR A 250 -13.02 17.58 -5.54
CA TYR A 250 -11.93 16.63 -5.73
C TYR A 250 -10.88 17.19 -6.69
N HIS A 251 -9.61 17.01 -6.33
CA HIS A 251 -8.46 17.47 -7.09
C HIS A 251 -7.65 16.28 -7.59
N GLU A 252 -7.22 16.35 -8.85
CA GLU A 252 -6.46 15.27 -9.50
C GLU A 252 -5.08 15.02 -8.86
N SER A 253 -4.53 15.98 -8.11
CA SER A 253 -3.21 15.87 -7.48
C SER A 253 -3.12 16.64 -6.16
N LEU A 254 -2.17 16.26 -5.31
CA LEU A 254 -1.88 16.96 -4.06
C LEU A 254 -1.39 18.39 -4.33
N ARG A 255 -0.59 18.61 -5.38
CA ARG A 255 -0.20 19.96 -5.83
C ARG A 255 -1.40 20.81 -6.22
N ALA A 256 -2.40 20.24 -6.88
CA ALA A 256 -3.61 20.98 -7.25
C ALA A 256 -4.39 21.39 -5.99
N LEU A 257 -4.50 20.51 -4.99
CA LEU A 257 -5.10 20.84 -3.70
C LEU A 257 -4.30 21.92 -2.96
N PHE A 258 -2.97 21.82 -2.94
CA PHE A 258 -2.08 22.79 -2.28
C PHE A 258 -2.11 24.17 -2.93
N LYS A 259 -2.46 24.28 -4.21
CA LYS A 259 -2.71 25.60 -4.83
C LYS A 259 -3.86 26.35 -4.17
N LEU A 260 -4.89 25.65 -3.64
CA LEU A 260 -5.94 26.30 -2.86
C LEU A 260 -5.43 26.72 -1.48
N LEU A 261 -4.53 25.94 -0.91
CA LEU A 261 -3.95 26.18 0.41
C LEU A 261 -2.77 27.14 0.37
N CYS A 262 -2.32 27.62 -0.79
CA CYS A 262 -1.09 28.40 -0.93
C CYS A 262 -1.08 29.70 -0.10
N GLU A 263 -2.24 30.26 0.21
CA GLU A 263 -2.34 31.42 1.11
C GLU A 263 -2.20 31.07 2.59
N ARG A 264 -2.46 29.81 2.96
CA ARG A 264 -2.40 29.29 4.34
C ARG A 264 -1.13 28.49 4.61
N ALA A 265 -0.68 27.65 3.69
CA ALA A 265 0.48 26.77 3.81
C ALA A 265 1.53 27.15 2.75
N LYS A 266 2.48 28.00 3.18
CA LYS A 266 3.48 28.66 2.31
C LYS A 266 4.85 28.04 2.42
N TYR A 267 5.28 27.73 3.64
CA TYR A 267 6.65 27.38 3.95
C TYR A 267 6.70 25.97 4.56
N PRO A 268 7.17 24.95 3.85
CA PRO A 268 7.38 23.64 4.45
C PRO A 268 8.44 23.76 5.55
N LEU A 269 8.21 23.09 6.69
CA LEU A 269 9.20 22.97 7.77
C LEU A 269 10.27 21.93 7.45
#